data_AF-A0A379D8R0-F1
#
_entry.id   AF-A0A379D8R0-F1
#
_cell.length_a   1.000
_cell.length_b   1.000
_cell.length_c   1.000
_cell.angle_alpha   90.00
_cell.angle_beta   90.00
_cell.angle_gamma   90.00
#
_symmetry.space_group_name_H-M   'P 1'
#
loop_
_entity.id
_entity.type
_entity.pdbx_description
1 polymer ?
#
loop_
_entity_poly.entity_id
_entity_poly.type
_entity_poly.pdbx_seq_one_letter_code
_entity_poly.pdbx_strand_id
1 'polypeptide(L)' 'MLKFNRDSMIVKAWVTMIMAGVYRVEQVPTVFDIKAAVEEVLKELQA' A
#
# COMPACT_ATOMS: atom_id res chain seq x y z
N MET A 1 -10.89 15.91 1.68
CA MET A 1 -10.30 15.19 0.54
C MET A 1 -9.84 13.84 1.07
N LEU A 2 -10.25 12.73 0.44
CA LEU A 2 -9.89 11.39 0.90
C LEU A 2 -8.41 11.16 0.62
N LYS A 3 -7.59 11.00 1.67
CA LYS A 3 -6.14 10.82 1.59
C LYS A 3 -5.78 9.50 2.25
N PHE A 4 -5.11 8.63 1.53
CA PHE A 4 -4.62 7.37 2.07
C PHE A 4 -3.29 7.57 2.79
N ASN A 5 -3.11 6.83 3.88
CA ASN A 5 -1.91 6.80 4.71
C ASN A 5 -1.80 5.42 5.38
N ARG A 6 -0.78 5.22 6.21
CA ARG A 6 -0.55 3.95 6.92
C ARG A 6 -1.69 3.49 7.83
N ASP A 7 -2.54 4.41 8.31
CA ASP A 7 -3.66 4.10 9.18
C ASP A 7 -4.90 3.62 8.40
N SER A 8 -4.93 3.83 7.08
CA SER A 8 -5.98 3.35 6.19
C SER A 8 -6.06 1.83 6.18
N MET A 9 -7.26 1.29 6.40
CA MET A 9 -7.52 -0.15 6.25
C MET A 9 -7.20 -0.64 4.84
N ILE A 10 -7.44 0.20 3.82
CA ILE A 10 -7.19 -0.18 2.42
C ILE A 10 -5.69 -0.29 2.16
N VAL A 11 -4.88 0.63 2.71
CA VAL A 11 -3.41 0.55 2.61
C VAL A 11 -2.89 -0.70 3.31
N LYS A 12 -3.37 -0.99 4.53
CA LYS A 12 -3.02 -2.21 5.28
C LYS A 12 -3.37 -3.47 4.50
N ALA A 13 -4.56 -3.56 3.91
CA ALA A 13 -4.97 -4.70 3.11
C ALA A 13 -4.04 -4.91 1.90
N TRP A 14 -3.69 -3.84 1.18
CA TRP A 14 -2.73 -3.93 0.06
C TRP A 14 -1.37 -4.43 0.51
N VAL A 15 -0.81 -3.85 1.58
CA VAL A 15 0.48 -4.27 2.14
C VAL A 15 0.44 -5.76 2.51
N THR A 16 -0.60 -6.23 3.20
CA THR A 16 -0.76 -7.64 3.57
C THR A 16 -0.81 -8.55 2.33
N MET A 17 -1.60 -8.20 1.32
CA MET A 17 -1.70 -9.01 0.11
C MET A 17 -0.41 -9.06 -0.70
N ILE A 18 0.36 -7.96 -0.71
CA ILE A 18 1.68 -7.91 -1.36
C ILE A 18 2.68 -8.78 -0.61
N MET A 19 2.75 -8.67 0.72
CA MET A 19 3.63 -9.50 1.54
C MET A 19 3.27 -10.99 1.46
N ALA A 20 2.00 -11.32 1.26
CA ALA A 20 1.53 -12.69 1.04
C ALA A 20 1.82 -13.21 -0.39
N GLY A 21 2.37 -12.38 -1.29
CA GLY A 21 2.68 -12.76 -2.67
C GLY A 21 1.47 -12.85 -3.59
N VAL A 22 0.28 -12.41 -3.15
CA VAL A 22 -0.95 -12.42 -3.95
C VAL A 22 -0.91 -11.36 -5.04
N TYR A 23 -0.33 -10.20 -4.74
CA TYR A 23 -0.14 -9.08 -5.67
C TYR A 23 1.28 -8.55 -5.61
N ARG A 24 1.70 -7.86 -6.68
CA ARG A 24 2.91 -7.04 -6.71
C ARG A 24 2.58 -5.56 -6.51
N VAL A 25 3.55 -4.77 -6.08
CA VAL A 25 3.42 -3.32 -5.86
C VAL A 25 2.96 -2.59 -7.12
N GLU A 26 3.39 -3.06 -8.30
CA GLU A 26 3.00 -2.48 -9.59
C GLU A 26 1.50 -2.60 -9.88
N GLN A 27 0.80 -3.55 -9.23
CA GLN A 27 -0.62 -3.78 -9.39
C GLN A 27 -1.49 -2.89 -8.49
N VAL A 28 -0.88 -2.11 -7.59
CA VAL A 28 -1.60 -1.16 -6.74
C VAL A 28 -2.12 0.00 -7.62
N PRO A 29 -3.43 0.33 -7.57
CA PRO A 29 -3.98 1.47 -8.30
C PRO A 29 -3.29 2.79 -7.92
N THR A 30 -3.23 3.74 -8.86
CA THR A 30 -2.66 5.07 -8.61
C THR A 30 -3.69 6.12 -8.20
N VAL A 31 -4.95 5.74 -8.06
CA VAL A 31 -6.03 6.66 -7.67
C VAL A 31 -5.88 7.12 -6.22
N PHE A 32 -6.16 8.40 -5.96
CA PHE A 32 -6.12 9.00 -4.63
C PHE A 32 -4.79 8.76 -3.86
N ASP A 33 -3.66 8.64 -4.58
CA ASP A 33 -2.32 8.40 -4.05
C ASP A 33 -2.15 7.12 -3.21
N ILE A 34 -3.01 6.11 -3.40
CA ILE A 34 -2.93 4.88 -2.60
C ILE A 34 -1.61 4.12 -2.82
N LYS A 35 -1.09 4.11 -4.06
CA LYS A 35 0.19 3.46 -4.39
C LYS A 35 1.36 4.05 -3.60
N ALA A 36 1.44 5.38 -3.51
CA ALA A 36 2.50 6.04 -2.76
C ALA A 36 2.46 5.67 -1.27
N ALA A 37 1.28 5.64 -0.66
CA ALA A 37 1.11 5.23 0.73
C ALA A 37 1.48 3.76 0.97
N VAL A 38 1.20 2.87 0.02
CA VAL A 38 1.59 1.45 0.11
C VAL A 38 3.10 1.28 -0.04
N GLU A 39 3.73 1.97 -0.99
CA GLU A 39 5.18 1.95 -1.20
C GLU A 39 5.95 2.47 0.02
N GLU A 40 5.46 3.54 0.65
CA GLU A 40 6.02 4.09 1.89
C GLU A 40 6.03 3.05 3.01
N VAL A 41 4.88 2.40 3.27
CA VAL A 41 4.78 1.38 4.33
C VAL A 41 5.63 0.15 4.03
N LEU A 42 5.67 -0.31 2.78
CA LEU A 42 6.52 -1.45 2.41
C LEU A 42 8.00 -1.16 2.60
N LYS A 43 8.44 0.07 2.27
CA LYS A 43 9.82 0.49 2.48
C LYS A 43 10.19 0.53 3.96
N GLU A 44 9.29 0.97 4.84
CA GLU A 44 9.49 0.92 6.30
C GLU A 44 9.62 -0.51 6.83
N LEU A 45 8.87 -1.46 6.27
CA LEU A 45 8.87 -2.87 6.72
C LEU A 45 10.07 -3.68 6.20
N GLN A 46 10.74 -3.21 5.15
CA GLN A 46 11.91 -3.86 4.54
C GLN A 46 13.25 -3.29 5.03
N ALA A 47 13.24 -2.20 5.79
CA ALA A 47 14.40 -1.57 6.42
C ALA A 47 14.75 -2.23 7.76
#